data_AF-A0A8S2XC24-F1
#
_entry.id   AF-A0A8S2XC24-F1
#
_cell.length_a   1.000
_cell.length_b   1.000
_cell.length_c   1.000
_cell.angle_alpha   90.00
_cell.angle_beta   90.00
_cell.angle_gamma   90.00
#
_symmetry.space_group_name_H-M   'P 1'
#
loop_
_entity.id
_entity.type
_entity.pdbx_description
1 polymer ?
#
loop_
_entity_poly.entity_id
_entity_poly.type
_entity_poly.pdbx_seq_one_letter_code
_entity_poly.pdbx_strand_id
1 'polypeptide(L)'
;ADKRFEQIEMYTEVIQDSIFALLDADKLKFASTTALTFSPQGQIRFFNEINELKQKFVLRPMEISNHPEVVRRMALITMNTALECDIYGNVNSTHVLGSSMMNGIGGSGDFTRNAV
;
A
#
# COMPACT_ATOMS: atom_id res chain seq x y z
N ALA A 1 -7.64 -17.48 -6.03
CA ALA A 1 -7.09 -16.92 -4.77
C ALA A 1 -7.01 -18.00 -3.70
N ASP A 2 -6.11 -17.83 -2.73
CA ASP A 2 -5.96 -18.75 -1.60
C ASP A 2 -7.26 -18.80 -0.78
N LYS A 3 -7.71 -20.01 -0.43
CA LYS A 3 -8.96 -20.22 0.32
C LYS A 3 -8.81 -19.94 1.82
N ARG A 4 -7.56 -19.84 2.31
CA ARG A 4 -7.28 -19.63 3.74
C ARG A 4 -7.57 -18.20 4.22
N PHE A 5 -7.64 -17.25 3.31
CA PHE A 5 -7.94 -15.85 3.62
C PHE A 5 -9.31 -15.49 3.04
N GLU A 6 -10.14 -14.81 3.83
CA GLU A 6 -11.42 -14.25 3.36
C GLU A 6 -11.21 -12.90 2.66
N GLN A 7 -12.15 -11.96 2.78
CA GLN A 7 -11.95 -10.60 2.31
C GLN A 7 -11.03 -9.83 3.25
N ILE A 8 -10.05 -9.12 2.69
CA ILE A 8 -9.14 -8.24 3.42
C ILE A 8 -9.54 -6.78 3.26
N GLU A 9 -9.17 -5.97 4.25
CA GLU A 9 -9.22 -4.53 4.20
C GLU A 9 -7.79 -3.99 4.08
N MET A 10 -7.60 -2.97 3.26
CA MET A 10 -6.29 -2.38 3.03
C MET A 10 -6.23 -0.95 3.56
N TYR A 11 -5.10 -0.61 4.17
CA TYR A 11 -4.77 0.76 4.55
C TYR A 11 -3.34 1.02 4.10
N THR A 12 -3.19 1.81 3.05
CA THR A 12 -1.94 1.97 2.29
C THR A 12 -1.71 3.42 1.91
N GLU A 13 -0.50 3.75 1.44
CA GLU A 13 -0.21 5.07 0.86
C GLU A 13 -0.72 5.15 -0.59
N VAL A 14 -0.48 4.10 -1.38
CA VAL A 14 -0.82 4.04 -2.80
C VAL A 14 -1.48 2.71 -3.14
N ILE A 15 -2.49 2.77 -4.00
CA ILE A 15 -3.09 1.60 -4.65
C ILE A 15 -2.64 1.54 -6.10
N GLN A 16 -2.26 0.33 -6.54
CA GLN A 16 -1.79 0.02 -7.89
C GLN A 16 -2.66 -1.09 -8.52
N ASP A 17 -2.39 -1.46 -9.77
CA ASP A 17 -3.16 -2.42 -10.56
C ASP A 17 -3.38 -3.78 -9.89
N SER A 18 -2.50 -4.20 -8.97
CA SER A 18 -2.64 -5.46 -8.23
C SER A 18 -3.95 -5.56 -7.46
N ILE A 19 -4.58 -4.43 -7.14
CA ILE A 19 -5.89 -4.37 -6.47
C ILE A 19 -7.01 -5.01 -7.28
N PHE A 20 -6.92 -4.95 -8.62
CA PHE A 20 -7.94 -5.49 -9.50
C PHE A 20 -8.02 -7.01 -9.39
N ALA A 21 -6.87 -7.69 -9.27
CA ALA A 21 -6.85 -9.13 -9.04
C ALA A 21 -7.50 -9.52 -7.71
N LEU A 22 -7.40 -8.66 -6.67
CA LEU A 22 -8.08 -8.88 -5.40
C LEU A 22 -9.59 -8.64 -5.50
N LEU A 23 -10.01 -7.64 -6.26
CA LEU A 23 -11.42 -7.36 -6.54
C LEU A 23 -12.06 -8.51 -7.33
N ASP A 24 -11.40 -8.96 -8.41
CA ASP A 24 -11.88 -10.04 -9.27
C ASP A 24 -12.01 -11.37 -8.51
N ALA A 25 -11.14 -11.58 -7.52
CA ALA A 25 -11.16 -12.77 -6.68
C ALA A 25 -12.11 -12.66 -5.47
N ASP A 26 -12.86 -11.57 -5.35
CA ASP A 26 -13.67 -11.21 -4.17
C ASP A 26 -12.89 -11.32 -2.85
N LYS A 27 -11.66 -10.81 -2.88
CA LYS A 27 -10.75 -10.78 -1.72
C LYS A 27 -10.54 -9.38 -1.17
N LEU A 28 -10.99 -8.33 -1.84
CA LEU A 28 -10.95 -6.98 -1.29
C LEU A 28 -12.32 -6.52 -0.80
N LYS A 29 -12.42 -6.28 0.51
CA LYS A 29 -13.59 -5.65 1.10
C LYS A 29 -13.59 -4.14 0.86
N PHE A 30 -12.51 -3.48 1.27
CA PHE A 30 -12.37 -2.03 1.24
C PHE A 30 -10.89 -1.60 1.28
N ALA A 31 -10.55 -0.42 0.75
CA ALA A 31 -9.23 0.15 0.89
C ALA A 31 -9.22 1.66 1.16
N SER A 32 -8.38 2.08 2.11
CA SER A 32 -8.07 3.48 2.40
C SER A 32 -6.68 3.80 1.88
N THR A 33 -6.55 4.89 1.11
CA THR A 33 -5.31 5.25 0.43
C THR A 33 -5.12 6.76 0.32
N THR A 34 -3.90 7.23 0.02
CA THR A 34 -3.66 8.62 -0.40
C THR A 34 -3.96 8.80 -1.88
N ALA A 35 -3.45 7.88 -2.69
CA ALA A 35 -3.45 8.00 -4.13
C ALA A 35 -3.80 6.68 -4.83
N LEU A 36 -4.26 6.81 -6.07
CA LEU A 36 -4.44 5.73 -7.03
C LEU A 36 -3.40 5.92 -8.14
N THR A 37 -2.53 4.94 -8.34
CA THR A 37 -1.50 4.97 -9.37
C THR A 37 -1.65 3.73 -10.25
N PHE A 38 -2.58 3.85 -11.19
CA PHE A 38 -2.87 2.78 -12.14
C PHE A 38 -2.09 2.95 -13.44
N SER A 39 -1.74 1.82 -14.06
CA SER A 39 -1.26 1.77 -15.43
C SER A 39 -2.30 2.35 -16.40
N PRO A 40 -1.94 2.69 -17.66
CA PRO A 40 -2.92 3.17 -18.63
C PRO A 40 -4.13 2.24 -18.81
N GLN A 41 -3.91 0.92 -18.76
CA GLN A 41 -4.99 -0.07 -18.86
C GLN A 41 -5.84 -0.11 -17.58
N GLY A 42 -5.20 -0.04 -16.41
CA GLY A 42 -5.88 0.03 -15.12
C GLY A 42 -6.73 1.30 -14.98
N GLN A 43 -6.30 2.43 -15.54
CA GLN A 43 -7.09 3.67 -15.58
C GLN A 43 -8.34 3.50 -16.43
N ILE A 44 -8.24 2.92 -17.63
CA ILE A 44 -9.41 2.66 -18.49
C ILE A 44 -10.42 1.79 -17.74
N ARG A 45 -9.97 0.71 -17.10
CA ARG A 45 -10.83 -0.15 -16.26
C ARG A 45 -11.47 0.64 -15.13
N PHE A 46 -10.67 1.40 -14.38
CA PHE A 46 -11.15 2.21 -13.26
C PHE A 46 -12.25 3.18 -13.67
N PHE A 47 -12.10 3.87 -14.80
CA PHE A 47 -13.11 4.81 -15.28
C PHE A 47 -14.37 4.12 -15.81
N ASN A 48 -14.24 2.97 -16.46
CA ASN A 48 -15.39 2.17 -16.92
C ASN A 48 -16.21 1.62 -15.75
N GLU A 49 -15.57 1.24 -14.66
CA GLU A 49 -16.18 0.62 -13.47
C GLU A 49 -16.33 1.61 -12.29
N ILE A 50 -16.16 2.92 -12.52
CA ILE A 50 -15.99 3.93 -11.46
C ILE A 50 -17.14 3.96 -10.45
N ASN A 51 -18.36 3.66 -10.87
CA ASN A 51 -19.54 3.70 -10.00
C ASN A 51 -19.52 2.62 -8.92
N GLU A 52 -18.95 1.45 -9.23
CA GLU A 52 -18.77 0.36 -8.27
C GLU A 52 -17.50 0.59 -7.46
N LEU A 53 -16.39 0.93 -8.14
CA LEU A 53 -15.08 1.09 -7.53
C LEU A 53 -15.03 2.25 -6.53
N LYS A 54 -15.76 3.35 -6.76
CA LYS A 54 -15.81 4.46 -5.78
C LYS A 54 -16.37 4.06 -4.42
N GLN A 55 -17.11 2.95 -4.32
CA GLN A 55 -17.62 2.41 -3.05
C GLN A 55 -16.59 1.53 -2.32
N LYS A 56 -15.52 1.11 -3.02
CA LYS A 56 -14.47 0.24 -2.48
C LYS A 56 -13.28 1.01 -1.93
N PHE A 57 -13.17 2.30 -2.23
CA PHE A 57 -11.99 3.11 -1.90
C PHE A 57 -12.35 4.39 -1.15
N VAL A 58 -11.48 4.82 -0.25
CA VAL A 58 -11.47 6.19 0.28
C VAL A 58 -10.09 6.81 0.08
N LEU A 59 -10.08 8.03 -0.46
CA LEU A 59 -8.89 8.86 -0.57
C LEU A 59 -8.76 9.75 0.67
N ARG A 60 -7.56 9.79 1.24
CA ARG A 60 -7.24 10.61 2.42
C ARG A 60 -5.99 11.44 2.15
N PRO A 61 -5.82 12.60 2.79
CA PRO A 61 -4.54 13.29 2.80
C PRO A 61 -3.42 12.39 3.36
N MET A 62 -2.19 12.58 2.86
CA MET A 62 -1.02 11.80 3.30
C MET A 62 -0.81 11.90 4.83
N GLU A 63 -1.05 13.08 5.40
CA GLU A 63 -0.97 13.33 6.84
C GLU A 63 -1.91 12.44 7.67
N ILE A 64 -2.97 11.89 7.06
CA ILE A 64 -3.90 10.96 7.70
C ILE A 64 -3.53 9.52 7.36
N SER A 65 -3.34 9.19 6.06
CA SER A 65 -3.01 7.83 5.62
C SER A 65 -1.69 7.32 6.19
N ASN A 66 -0.75 8.20 6.50
CA ASN A 66 0.56 7.84 7.04
C ASN A 66 0.69 8.25 8.52
N HIS A 67 -0.41 8.67 9.17
CA HIS A 67 -0.35 9.16 10.53
C HIS A 67 0.10 8.04 11.48
N PRO A 68 1.22 8.21 12.23
CA PRO A 68 1.77 7.17 13.11
C PRO A 68 0.75 6.58 14.07
N GLU A 69 -0.07 7.45 14.66
CA GLU A 69 -1.12 7.06 15.60
C GLU A 69 -2.19 6.17 14.94
N VAL A 70 -2.59 6.48 13.70
CA VAL A 70 -3.63 5.73 12.98
C VAL A 70 -3.08 4.37 12.57
N VAL A 71 -1.88 4.32 11.99
CA VAL A 71 -1.16 3.09 11.65
C VAL A 71 -1.07 2.16 12.86
N ARG A 72 -0.66 2.69 14.01
CA ARG A 72 -0.52 1.92 15.25
C ARG A 72 -1.86 1.48 15.82
N ARG A 73 -2.85 2.37 15.86
CA ARG A 73 -4.19 2.07 16.41
C ARG A 73 -4.88 0.94 15.64
N MET A 74 -4.69 0.89 14.32
CA MET A 74 -5.28 -0.16 13.49
C MET A 74 -4.47 -1.47 13.47
N ALA A 75 -3.29 -1.51 14.11
CA ALA A 75 -2.42 -2.69 14.17
C ALA A 75 -2.16 -3.27 12.76
N LEU A 76 -1.71 -2.40 11.84
CA LEU A 76 -1.52 -2.79 10.44
C LEU A 76 -0.37 -3.79 10.27
N ILE A 77 -0.60 -4.79 9.40
CA ILE A 77 0.48 -5.58 8.81
C ILE A 77 1.06 -4.78 7.65
N THR A 78 2.34 -4.44 7.74
CA THR A 78 3.00 -3.60 6.72
C THR A 78 3.99 -4.40 5.90
N MET A 79 3.91 -4.24 4.58
CA MET A 79 4.81 -4.89 3.63
C MET A 79 5.58 -3.80 2.88
N ASN A 80 6.90 -3.78 3.04
CA ASN A 80 7.79 -2.82 2.39
C ASN A 80 8.96 -3.56 1.73
N THR A 81 9.41 -3.05 0.59
CA THR A 81 10.56 -3.61 -0.14
C THR A 81 11.85 -3.08 0.46
N ALA A 82 12.78 -3.99 0.76
CA ALA A 82 14.16 -3.65 1.09
C ALA A 82 15.00 -3.63 -0.19
N LEU A 83 15.90 -2.64 -0.34
CA LEU A 83 16.93 -2.67 -1.36
C LEU A 83 18.04 -3.66 -0.96
N GLU A 84 18.45 -3.58 0.30
CA GLU A 84 19.39 -4.50 0.95
C GLU A 84 19.10 -4.56 2.46
N CYS A 85 19.50 -5.65 3.08
CA CYS A 85 19.44 -5.84 4.52
C CYS A 85 20.73 -6.48 5.04
N ASP A 86 21.10 -6.15 6.27
CA ASP A 86 22.23 -6.78 6.94
C ASP A 86 21.80 -7.95 7.84
N ILE A 87 22.77 -8.69 8.36
CA ILE A 87 22.55 -9.85 9.24
C ILE A 87 21.97 -9.48 10.61
N TYR A 88 21.95 -8.19 10.97
CA TYR A 88 21.37 -7.68 12.20
C TYR A 88 19.93 -7.16 12.01
N GLY A 89 19.40 -7.23 10.77
CA GLY A 89 18.05 -6.81 10.43
C GLY A 89 17.91 -5.32 10.14
N ASN A 90 19.00 -4.59 9.93
CA ASN A 90 18.90 -3.22 9.42
C ASN A 90 18.52 -3.24 7.95
N VAL A 91 17.67 -2.31 7.53
CA VAL A 91 17.14 -2.23 6.17
C VAL A 91 17.52 -0.90 5.53
N ASN A 92 18.04 -0.97 4.32
CA ASN A 92 18.20 0.18 3.43
C ASN A 92 17.14 0.10 2.32
N SER A 93 16.39 1.19 2.13
CA SER A 93 15.36 1.33 1.09
C SER A 93 15.64 2.48 0.12
N THR A 94 16.81 3.13 0.22
CA THR A 94 17.03 4.44 -0.42
C THR A 94 18.28 4.54 -1.28
N HIS A 95 19.44 4.10 -0.80
CA HIS A 95 20.72 4.37 -1.47
C HIS A 95 21.40 3.09 -1.96
N VAL A 96 21.58 2.95 -3.27
CA VAL A 96 22.40 1.88 -3.84
C VAL A 96 23.86 2.12 -3.47
N LEU A 97 24.49 1.10 -2.88
CA LEU A 97 25.87 1.15 -2.38
C LEU A 97 26.13 2.37 -1.47
N GLY A 98 25.12 2.80 -0.71
CA GLY A 98 25.22 3.86 0.27
C GLY A 98 25.36 5.30 -0.26
N SER A 99 25.32 5.52 -1.58
CA SER A 99 25.56 6.86 -2.16
C SER A 99 24.63 7.26 -3.30
N SER A 100 24.14 6.30 -4.09
CA SER A 100 23.27 6.60 -5.22
C SER A 100 21.80 6.52 -4.80
N MET A 101 21.13 7.67 -4.73
CA MET A 101 19.70 7.75 -4.38
C MET A 101 18.84 7.04 -5.44
N MET A 102 17.92 6.19 -4.98
CA MET A 102 16.85 5.60 -5.78
C MET A 102 15.64 6.56 -5.80
N ASN A 103 14.55 6.20 -5.11
CA ASN A 103 13.31 6.99 -5.09
C ASN A 103 13.20 7.90 -3.86
N GLY A 104 13.80 7.49 -2.74
CA GLY A 104 13.60 8.08 -1.42
C GLY A 104 12.90 7.12 -0.45
N ILE A 105 12.75 7.54 0.81
CA ILE A 105 12.22 6.68 1.88
C ILE A 105 10.71 6.46 1.78
N GLY A 106 9.96 7.43 1.21
CA GLY A 106 8.50 7.43 1.18
C GLY A 106 7.88 7.27 2.56
N GLY A 107 6.69 6.68 2.65
CA GLY A 107 6.06 6.31 3.92
C GLY A 107 6.60 5.03 4.56
N SER A 108 7.64 4.39 4.02
CA SER A 108 8.13 3.10 4.54
C SER A 108 8.49 3.19 6.03
N GLY A 109 9.03 4.33 6.48
CA GLY A 109 9.31 4.61 7.89
C GLY A 109 8.06 4.82 8.74
N ASP A 110 7.04 5.51 8.21
CA ASP A 110 5.76 5.75 8.90
C ASP A 110 5.05 4.44 9.21
N PHE A 111 5.03 3.53 8.23
CA PHE A 111 4.39 2.23 8.36
C PHE A 111 5.23 1.27 9.22
N THR A 112 6.49 1.03 8.85
CA THR A 112 7.33 0.00 9.49
C THR A 112 7.56 0.25 10.98
N ARG A 113 7.68 1.51 11.40
CA ARG A 113 7.91 1.86 12.81
C ARG A 113 6.67 1.72 13.68
N ASN A 114 5.49 1.96 13.11
CA ASN A 114 4.25 2.12 13.86
C ASN A 114 3.31 0.91 13.76
N ALA A 115 3.59 -0.01 12.83
CA ALA A 115 2.97 -1.33 12.76
C ALA A 115 3.15 -2.16 14.04
N VAL A 116 2.32 -3.18 14.21
CA VAL A 116 2.33 -4.12 15.35
C VAL A 116 2.70 -5.51 14.87
#